data_AF-M1NR56-F1
#
_entry.id   AF-M1NR56-F1
#
_cell.length_a   1.000
_cell.length_b   1.000
_cell.length_c   1.000
_cell.angle_alpha   90.00
_cell.angle_beta   90.00
_cell.angle_gamma   90.00
#
_symmetry.space_group_name_H-M   'P 1'
#
loop_
_entity.id
_entity.type
_entity.pdbx_description
1 polymer ?
#
loop_
_entity_poly.entity_id
_entity_poly.type
_entity_poly.pdbx_seq_one_letter_code
_entity_poly.pdbx_strand_id
1 'polypeptide(L)'
;MRYTTFAAAAVAAAVTTAPLIAQAEVIDSYTTADNTKGRVYHIHPTDQARTTGSSALTANPGPELESKGIQPTASLVQQLNCHMAFAGNKPVWNIESWRPEVSVFSLILHGCNP
;
A
#
# COMPACT_ATOMS: atom_id res chain seq x y z
N MET A 1 50.53 -46.51 -13.58
CA MET A 1 49.94 -45.66 -12.52
C MET A 1 48.76 -44.92 -13.12
N ARG A 2 47.54 -45.15 -12.62
CA ARG A 2 46.31 -44.46 -13.08
C ARG A 2 46.07 -43.28 -12.14
N TYR A 3 46.02 -42.06 -12.66
CA TYR A 3 45.62 -40.89 -11.88
C TYR A 3 44.09 -40.74 -11.98
N THR A 4 43.42 -40.83 -10.84
CA THR A 4 41.97 -40.60 -10.74
C THR A 4 41.75 -39.11 -10.53
N THR A 5 41.12 -38.44 -11.50
CA THR A 5 40.68 -37.04 -11.34
C THR A 5 39.41 -37.02 -10.48
N PHE A 6 39.44 -36.32 -9.36
CA PHE A 6 38.23 -36.02 -8.58
C PHE A 6 37.61 -34.71 -9.10
N ALA A 7 36.37 -34.77 -9.58
CA ALA A 7 35.59 -33.58 -9.90
C ALA A 7 35.02 -32.98 -8.61
N ALA A 8 35.34 -31.71 -8.33
CA ALA A 8 34.72 -30.96 -7.26
C ALA A 8 33.27 -30.61 -7.66
N ALA A 9 32.29 -31.14 -6.94
CA ALA A 9 30.90 -30.72 -7.10
C ALA A 9 30.73 -29.35 -6.44
N ALA A 10 30.45 -28.32 -7.24
CA ALA A 10 30.04 -27.02 -6.74
C ALA A 10 28.62 -27.14 -6.18
N VAL A 11 28.46 -26.98 -4.87
CA VAL A 11 27.15 -26.88 -4.23
C VAL A 11 26.64 -25.46 -4.50
N ALA A 12 25.73 -25.31 -5.46
CA ALA A 12 25.01 -24.06 -5.66
C ALA A 12 24.08 -23.83 -4.46
N ALA A 13 24.36 -22.80 -3.66
CA ALA A 13 23.42 -22.34 -2.64
C ALA A 13 22.19 -21.77 -3.36
N ALA A 14 21.04 -22.43 -3.21
CA ALA A 14 19.77 -21.90 -3.66
C ALA A 14 19.44 -20.66 -2.82
N VAL A 15 19.56 -19.48 -3.42
CA VAL A 15 19.01 -18.24 -2.83
C VAL A 15 17.50 -18.38 -2.88
N THR A 16 16.89 -18.73 -1.76
CA THR A 16 15.44 -18.64 -1.60
C THR A 16 15.10 -17.16 -1.54
N THR A 17 14.65 -16.58 -2.65
CA THR A 17 13.92 -15.32 -2.62
C THR A 17 12.68 -15.57 -1.79
N ALA A 18 12.71 -15.19 -0.50
CA ALA A 18 11.50 -15.09 0.29
C ALA A 18 10.48 -14.31 -0.55
N PRO A 19 9.20 -14.73 -0.59
CA PRO A 19 8.21 -13.96 -1.33
C PRO A 19 8.28 -12.54 -0.79
N LEU A 20 8.50 -11.55 -1.66
CA LEU A 20 8.14 -10.18 -1.32
C LEU A 20 6.71 -10.31 -0.79
N ILE A 21 6.49 -9.97 0.47
CA ILE A 21 5.14 -9.76 1.01
C ILE A 21 4.40 -9.02 -0.09
N ALA A 22 3.34 -9.61 -0.65
CA ALA A 22 2.61 -8.99 -1.75
C ALA A 22 2.29 -7.57 -1.29
N GLN A 23 3.03 -6.60 -1.81
CA GLN A 23 2.79 -5.21 -1.49
C GLN A 23 1.39 -4.99 -2.01
N ALA A 24 0.49 -4.49 -1.15
CA ALA A 24 -0.84 -4.15 -1.59
C ALA A 24 -0.65 -3.19 -2.78
N GLU A 25 -0.99 -3.62 -3.98
CA GLU A 25 -0.94 -2.78 -5.17
C GLU A 25 -2.26 -2.01 -5.17
N VAL A 26 -2.34 -1.00 -4.29
CA VAL A 26 -3.56 -0.26 -4.01
C VAL A 26 -3.76 0.83 -5.06
N ILE A 27 -2.70 1.52 -5.43
CA ILE A 27 -2.71 2.76 -6.21
C ILE A 27 -2.28 2.44 -7.64
N ASP A 28 -3.21 2.42 -8.60
CA ASP A 28 -2.87 2.35 -10.02
C ASP A 28 -2.15 3.64 -10.46
N SER A 29 -2.79 4.77 -10.20
CA SER A 29 -2.25 6.10 -10.48
C SER A 29 -2.76 7.12 -9.46
N TYR A 30 -2.14 8.31 -9.43
CA TYR A 30 -2.68 9.41 -8.65
C TYR A 30 -2.37 10.76 -9.31
N THR A 31 -3.23 11.74 -9.02
CA THR A 31 -2.93 13.15 -9.27
C THR A 31 -2.92 13.92 -7.95
N THR A 32 -2.41 15.15 -7.98
CA THR A 32 -2.34 16.00 -6.79
C THR A 32 -3.00 17.34 -7.03
N ALA A 33 -3.63 17.86 -5.98
CA ALA A 33 -4.13 19.23 -5.94
C ALA A 33 -3.78 19.84 -4.57
N ASP A 34 -3.40 21.11 -4.56
CA ASP A 34 -3.16 21.86 -3.33
C ASP A 34 -4.35 22.79 -3.04
N ASN A 35 -4.70 22.91 -1.76
CA ASN A 35 -5.68 23.89 -1.28
C ASN A 35 -5.16 24.60 -0.02
N THR A 36 -5.97 25.46 0.58
CA THR A 36 -5.58 26.25 1.76
C THR A 36 -5.27 25.44 3.01
N LYS A 37 -5.65 24.15 3.05
CA LYS A 37 -5.36 23.23 4.15
C LYS A 37 -4.18 22.31 3.86
N GLY A 38 -3.92 22.00 2.59
CA GLY A 38 -2.77 21.22 2.19
C GLY A 38 -2.99 20.45 0.88
N ARG A 39 -2.21 19.37 0.73
CA ARG A 39 -2.15 18.51 -0.45
C ARG A 39 -3.25 17.46 -0.40
N VAL A 40 -3.98 17.33 -1.50
CA VAL A 40 -4.91 16.23 -1.79
C VAL A 40 -4.25 15.29 -2.78
N TYR A 41 -4.27 13.99 -2.48
CA TYR A 41 -3.92 12.95 -3.44
C TYR A 41 -5.22 12.31 -3.95
N HIS A 42 -5.45 12.46 -5.25
CA HIS A 42 -6.56 11.83 -5.96
C HIS A 42 -6.10 10.45 -6.44
N ILE A 43 -6.25 9.45 -5.60
CA ILE A 43 -5.86 8.07 -5.87
C ILE A 43 -6.87 7.43 -6.82
N HIS A 44 -6.38 6.90 -7.94
CA HIS A 44 -7.09 5.93 -8.77
C HIS A 44 -6.69 4.54 -8.30
N PRO A 45 -7.58 3.78 -7.65
CA PRO A 45 -7.24 2.48 -7.11
C PRO A 45 -7.29 1.39 -8.17
N THR A 46 -6.48 0.35 -7.97
CA THR A 46 -6.53 -0.89 -8.77
C THR A 46 -7.87 -1.61 -8.56
N ASP A 47 -8.24 -2.48 -9.50
CA ASP A 47 -9.44 -3.31 -9.37
C ASP A 47 -9.38 -4.24 -8.15
N GLN A 48 -8.18 -4.73 -7.81
CA GLN A 48 -7.97 -5.57 -6.62
C GLN A 48 -8.24 -4.77 -5.34
N ALA A 49 -7.74 -3.54 -5.24
CA ALA A 49 -7.95 -2.70 -4.07
C ALA A 49 -9.43 -2.41 -3.82
N ARG A 50 -10.22 -2.26 -4.88
CA ARG A 50 -11.67 -2.02 -4.79
C ARG A 50 -12.46 -3.18 -4.20
N THR A 51 -11.92 -4.40 -4.23
CA THR A 51 -12.61 -5.61 -3.79
C THR A 51 -12.13 -6.13 -2.42
N THR A 52 -11.16 -5.46 -1.80
CA THR A 52 -10.53 -5.93 -0.54
C THR A 52 -11.52 -5.95 0.63
N GLY A 53 -12.47 -5.01 0.67
CA GLY A 53 -13.48 -4.92 1.72
C GLY A 53 -12.87 -4.71 3.12
N SER A 54 -13.62 -5.05 4.18
CA SER A 54 -13.24 -4.72 5.57
C SER A 54 -11.89 -5.29 6.03
N SER A 55 -11.34 -6.30 5.34
CA SER A 55 -9.99 -6.82 5.59
C SER A 55 -8.89 -5.77 5.39
N ALA A 56 -9.17 -4.70 4.62
CA ALA A 56 -8.24 -3.61 4.39
C ALA A 56 -7.96 -2.76 5.62
N LEU A 57 -8.82 -2.77 6.64
CA LEU A 57 -8.63 -1.97 7.86
C LEU A 57 -7.35 -2.34 8.62
N THR A 58 -6.84 -3.55 8.43
CA THR A 58 -5.59 -4.05 9.02
C THR A 58 -4.44 -4.11 8.01
N ALA A 59 -4.64 -3.65 6.78
CA ALA A 59 -3.57 -3.60 5.78
C ALA A 59 -2.55 -2.50 6.10
N ASN A 60 -1.36 -2.61 5.51
CA ASN A 60 -0.33 -1.57 5.58
C ASN A 60 0.08 -1.10 4.18
N PRO A 61 -0.64 -0.12 3.59
CA PRO A 61 -0.27 0.49 2.31
C PRO A 61 0.86 1.52 2.44
N GLY A 62 1.44 1.72 3.63
CA GLY A 62 2.53 2.66 3.86
C GLY A 62 3.73 2.48 2.91
N PRO A 63 4.26 1.26 2.71
CA PRO A 63 5.35 1.02 1.76
C PRO A 63 5.01 1.41 0.32
N GLU A 64 3.77 1.21 -0.12
CA GLU A 64 3.35 1.59 -1.47
C GLU A 64 3.28 3.12 -1.60
N LEU A 65 2.69 3.82 -0.61
CA LEU A 65 2.71 5.28 -0.54
C LEU A 65 4.14 5.81 -0.66
N GLU A 66 5.07 5.27 0.13
CA GLU A 66 6.48 5.66 0.11
C GLU A 66 7.12 5.42 -1.26
N SER A 67 6.88 4.26 -1.88
CA SER A 67 7.37 3.95 -3.24
C SER A 67 6.85 4.91 -4.31
N LYS A 68 5.71 5.55 -4.08
CA LYS A 68 5.08 6.56 -4.95
C LYS A 68 5.49 7.98 -4.62
N GLY A 69 6.39 8.16 -3.65
CA GLY A 69 6.86 9.46 -3.19
C GLY A 69 5.88 10.20 -2.27
N ILE A 70 4.92 9.47 -1.68
CA ILE A 70 3.95 10.00 -0.73
C ILE A 70 4.41 9.64 0.68
N GLN A 71 4.65 10.64 1.53
CA GLN A 71 5.05 10.38 2.91
C GLN A 71 3.92 9.63 3.66
N PRO A 72 4.15 8.40 4.16
CA PRO A 72 3.09 7.57 4.75
C PRO A 72 2.82 7.96 6.21
N THR A 73 2.20 9.12 6.41
CA THR A 73 1.73 9.52 7.75
C THR A 73 0.67 8.55 8.25
N ALA A 74 0.55 8.37 9.56
CA ALA A 74 -0.46 7.47 10.14
C ALA A 74 -1.89 7.81 9.67
N SER A 75 -2.21 9.10 9.54
CA SER A 75 -3.51 9.54 9.00
C SER A 75 -3.68 9.16 7.52
N LEU A 76 -2.69 9.38 6.65
CA LEU A 76 -2.80 9.00 5.23
C LEU A 76 -2.97 7.48 5.05
N VAL A 77 -2.24 6.69 5.83
CA VAL A 77 -2.39 5.22 5.85
C VAL A 77 -3.80 4.83 6.29
N GLN A 78 -4.32 5.44 7.35
CA GLN A 78 -5.68 5.20 7.83
C GLN A 78 -6.74 5.56 6.78
N GLN A 79 -6.65 6.76 6.20
CA GLN A 79 -7.58 7.22 5.14
C GLN A 79 -7.59 6.22 3.97
N LEU A 80 -6.41 5.78 3.50
CA LEU A 80 -6.30 4.82 2.41
C LEU A 80 -6.89 3.46 2.76
N ASN A 81 -6.61 2.93 3.95
CA ASN A 81 -7.19 1.67 4.44
C ASN A 81 -8.73 1.73 4.51
N CYS A 82 -9.28 2.83 5.01
CA CYS A 82 -10.73 3.02 5.08
C CYS A 82 -11.36 3.09 3.68
N HIS A 83 -10.69 3.76 2.73
CA HIS A 83 -11.12 3.83 1.35
C HIS A 83 -11.13 2.45 0.67
N MET A 84 -10.08 1.65 0.85
CA MET A 84 -10.05 0.26 0.38
C MET A 84 -11.19 -0.57 1.00
N ALA A 85 -11.50 -0.33 2.28
CA ALA A 85 -12.51 -1.09 2.99
C ALA A 85 -13.95 -0.78 2.55
N PHE A 86 -14.25 0.49 2.26
CA PHE A 86 -15.63 0.96 2.17
C PHE A 86 -15.96 1.78 0.92
N ALA A 87 -14.97 2.15 0.10
CA ALA A 87 -15.14 3.05 -1.04
C ALA A 87 -14.80 2.41 -2.39
N GLY A 88 -14.85 1.08 -2.52
CA GLY A 88 -14.49 0.36 -3.75
C GLY A 88 -15.27 0.81 -5.00
N ASN A 89 -16.51 1.27 -4.82
CA ASN A 89 -17.35 1.80 -5.91
C ASN A 89 -16.96 3.21 -6.39
N LYS A 90 -16.12 3.95 -5.66
CA LYS A 90 -15.71 5.29 -6.05
C LYS A 90 -14.53 5.22 -7.03
N PRO A 91 -14.58 5.86 -8.21
CA PRO A 91 -13.48 5.81 -9.17
C PRO A 91 -12.20 6.45 -8.65
N VAL A 92 -12.32 7.45 -7.77
CA VAL A 92 -11.22 8.20 -7.15
C VAL A 92 -11.40 8.26 -5.64
N TRP A 93 -10.30 8.07 -4.91
CA TRP A 93 -10.21 8.27 -3.46
C TRP A 93 -9.37 9.50 -3.18
N ASN A 94 -9.94 10.45 -2.45
CA ASN A 94 -9.21 11.64 -2.02
C ASN A 94 -8.64 11.31 -0.65
N ILE A 95 -7.32 11.38 -0.51
CA ILE A 95 -6.65 11.34 0.79
C ILE A 95 -5.93 12.67 1.00
N GLU A 96 -6.10 13.25 2.18
CA GLU A 96 -5.86 14.65 2.46
C GLU A 96 -4.80 14.78 3.55
N SER A 97 -3.70 15.49 3.24
CA SER A 97 -2.48 15.51 4.06
C SER A 97 -2.64 16.15 5.44
N TRP A 98 -3.72 16.89 5.65
CA TRP A 98 -3.98 17.68 6.86
C TRP A 98 -4.99 17.03 7.81
N ARG A 99 -5.60 15.89 7.45
CA ARG A 99 -6.57 15.25 8.34
C ARG A 99 -5.88 14.72 9.59
N PRO A 100 -6.52 14.83 10.76
CA PRO A 100 -5.97 14.27 11.98
C PRO A 100 -5.93 12.74 11.90
N GLU A 101 -5.08 12.15 12.74
CA GLU A 101 -5.20 10.75 13.10
C GLU A 101 -6.32 10.60 14.13
N VAL A 102 -7.23 9.65 13.92
CA VAL A 102 -8.38 9.42 14.80
C VAL A 102 -8.64 7.93 14.99
N SER A 103 -9.59 7.56 15.85
CA SER A 103 -10.02 6.17 15.95
C SER A 103 -10.63 5.67 14.63
N VAL A 104 -10.54 4.37 14.36
CA VAL A 104 -11.18 3.74 13.18
C VAL A 104 -12.68 4.03 13.13
N PHE A 105 -13.36 4.07 14.28
CA PHE A 105 -14.78 4.42 14.34
C PHE A 105 -15.07 5.85 13.87
N SER A 106 -14.29 6.82 14.35
CA SER A 106 -14.37 8.22 13.88
C SER A 106 -14.07 8.33 12.39
N LEU A 107 -13.05 7.63 11.90
CA LEU A 107 -12.67 7.62 10.50
C LEU A 107 -13.83 7.18 9.59
N ILE A 108 -14.51 6.08 9.95
CA ILE A 108 -15.66 5.57 9.21
C ILE A 108 -16.84 6.55 9.29
N LEU A 109 -17.10 7.11 10.47
CA LEU A 109 -18.19 8.08 10.69
C LEU A 109 -18.04 9.32 9.81
N HIS A 110 -16.80 9.74 9.54
CA HIS A 110 -16.47 10.87 8.67
C HIS A 110 -16.23 10.49 7.20
N GLY A 111 -16.64 9.29 6.78
CA GLY A 111 -16.53 8.88 5.38
C GLY A 111 -15.08 8.75 4.89
N CYS A 112 -14.22 8.21 5.74
CA CYS A 112 -12.80 7.96 5.49
C CYS A 112 -11.88 9.19 5.38
N ASN A 113 -12.39 10.40 5.62
CA ASN A 113 -11.62 11.66 5.63
C ASN A 113 -12.03 12.52 6.85
N PRO A 114 -11.46 12.25 8.04
CA PRO A 114 -11.91 12.81 9.31
C PRO A 114 -11.62 14.29 9.43
#